data_AF-A0AAE1WHT0-F1
#
_entry.id   AF-A0AAE1WHT0-F1
#
_cell.length_a   1.000
_cell.length_b   1.000
_cell.length_c   1.000
_cell.angle_alpha   90.00
_cell.angle_beta   90.00
_cell.angle_gamma   90.00
#
_symmetry.space_group_name_H-M   'P 1'
#
loop_
_entity.id
_entity.type
_entity.pdbx_description
1 polymer ?
#
loop_
_entity_poly.entity_id
_entity_poly.type
_entity_poly.pdbx_seq_one_letter_code
_entity_poly.pdbx_strand_id
1 'polypeptide(L)'
;MVPSSPEAQTMKKPPKNTNFVTGALNFVRIHFSSHPRFWLFIAFLWIQALIIFIARTPPPCFPDRTTDVSATVPARYVAPPSNDDDAASNATLPDAGPAPPYTDECPSGRIYAYDLPSMYNRDLVLTNCTDLDPWNWECGIITNHGYGRAATELRRILPEDLYKSWYHTNQYTLEILFHHRILKHKCRTLQPESATAFYIPFYAGLAVGKHLWMNDTAKRDKHCKMMLRWVKNQPYWLKSNGSDHFMTIGRITWDFRRLTDPGKSWGSSFLNMPSMNKVSRFIVEKYPGDEMDVSVPYPTGFHPKTRDSLIEWQNFVRDYKRSSLFSFVGENRNWAENDLRRILMNYCYKDAGACRAVDCAVSECPTNSSIVLKALLESEFCLQPKGDSFTRKEVFDCMVAGSVPVFFWKTDYEQYEWFLPGEPESYSVFIDHEEVRSGKTSVKQVLMGYSKEEIRMKREKVIETIPRITYGKPNAGVRTFKDAFDIALDGVLERIKEEKEWADFLR
;
A
#
# COMPACT_ATOMS: atom_id res chain seq x y z
N MET A 1 29.78 42.06 -54.79
CA MET A 1 29.01 42.87 -55.76
C MET A 1 27.66 43.19 -55.14
N VAL A 2 27.25 44.46 -55.22
CA VAL A 2 25.90 45.02 -54.92
C VAL A 2 24.97 44.66 -56.12
N PRO A 3 23.62 44.79 -56.15
CA PRO A 3 22.66 45.46 -55.24
C PRO A 3 21.42 44.56 -54.85
N SER A 4 20.25 44.98 -54.33
CA SER A 4 19.65 46.29 -53.94
C SER A 4 18.50 46.11 -52.91
N SER A 5 18.12 47.19 -52.23
CA SER A 5 16.73 47.51 -51.79
C SER A 5 16.24 48.71 -52.67
N PRO A 6 14.93 49.06 -52.81
CA PRO A 6 13.94 49.38 -51.77
C PRO A 6 12.60 48.59 -52.00
N GLU A 7 11.36 48.93 -51.62
CA GLU A 7 10.74 50.15 -51.03
C GLU A 7 9.48 49.80 -50.17
N ALA A 8 8.54 50.73 -49.94
CA ALA A 8 7.53 50.63 -48.87
C ALA A 8 6.11 51.20 -49.17
N GLN A 9 5.15 50.84 -48.30
CA GLN A 9 3.80 51.44 -48.07
C GLN A 9 2.74 51.22 -49.18
N THR A 10 1.42 51.08 -48.92
CA THR A 10 0.52 51.85 -48.04
C THR A 10 -0.77 51.08 -47.64
N MET A 11 -1.45 51.52 -46.57
CA MET A 11 -2.81 51.06 -46.19
C MET A 11 -3.93 51.81 -46.94
N LYS A 12 -5.05 51.13 -47.23
CA LYS A 12 -6.39 51.75 -47.39
C LYS A 12 -7.49 50.92 -46.69
N LYS A 13 -8.52 51.60 -46.18
CA LYS A 13 -9.66 51.06 -45.40
C LYS A 13 -10.99 51.23 -46.20
N PRO A 14 -12.18 50.78 -45.73
CA PRO A 14 -13.08 49.95 -46.54
C PRO A 14 -14.45 50.59 -46.85
N PRO A 15 -15.34 49.89 -47.58
CA PRO A 15 -16.79 50.09 -47.51
C PRO A 15 -17.54 48.94 -46.79
N LYS A 16 -18.81 49.19 -46.42
CA LYS A 16 -19.66 48.36 -45.53
C LYS A 16 -20.72 47.53 -46.27
N ASN A 17 -21.12 46.42 -45.64
CA ASN A 17 -22.44 45.72 -45.64
C ASN A 17 -23.19 45.47 -46.96
N THR A 18 -23.59 44.21 -47.19
CA THR A 18 -24.94 43.70 -46.82
C THR A 18 -25.08 42.18 -47.06
N ASN A 19 -26.13 41.57 -46.49
CA ASN A 19 -26.70 40.23 -46.78
C ASN A 19 -25.98 38.98 -46.24
N PHE A 20 -26.20 38.69 -44.94
CA PHE A 20 -25.64 37.55 -44.20
C PHE A 20 -26.49 36.25 -44.24
N VAL A 21 -27.72 36.29 -44.80
CA VAL A 21 -28.72 35.22 -44.57
C VAL A 21 -28.75 34.13 -45.66
N THR A 22 -28.37 34.45 -46.90
CA THR A 22 -28.51 33.52 -48.04
C THR A 22 -27.37 32.49 -48.18
N GLY A 23 -26.23 32.72 -47.50
CA GLY A 23 -25.07 31.81 -47.57
C GLY A 23 -25.16 30.57 -46.67
N ALA A 24 -25.89 30.66 -45.56
CA ALA A 24 -25.88 29.61 -44.52
C ALA A 24 -26.55 28.30 -44.97
N LEU A 25 -27.67 28.38 -45.71
CA LEU A 25 -28.47 27.20 -46.06
C LEU A 25 -27.84 26.30 -47.13
N ASN A 26 -27.00 26.84 -48.02
CA ASN A 26 -26.28 26.03 -49.01
C ASN A 26 -25.00 25.38 -48.45
N PHE A 27 -24.42 25.91 -47.37
CA PHE A 27 -23.23 25.30 -46.75
C PHE A 27 -23.58 24.03 -45.95
N VAL A 28 -24.73 24.02 -45.28
CA VAL A 28 -25.22 22.86 -44.49
C VAL A 28 -25.50 21.64 -45.38
N ARG A 29 -25.95 21.83 -46.62
CA ARG A 29 -26.31 20.71 -47.53
C ARG A 29 -25.09 20.04 -48.18
N ILE A 30 -23.91 20.66 -48.15
CA ILE A 30 -22.68 20.14 -48.79
C ILE A 30 -21.76 19.42 -47.79
N HIS A 31 -21.87 19.67 -46.49
CA HIS A 31 -21.02 19.01 -45.49
C HIS A 31 -21.46 17.60 -45.05
N PHE A 32 -22.65 17.15 -45.45
CA PHE A 32 -23.20 15.81 -45.12
C PHE A 32 -22.96 14.74 -46.21
N SER A 33 -21.81 14.80 -46.90
CA SER A 33 -21.21 13.72 -47.71
C SER A 33 -19.81 14.21 -48.13
N SER A 34 -18.66 13.59 -47.83
CA SER A 34 -18.32 12.17 -48.04
C SER A 34 -17.10 11.74 -47.19
N HIS A 35 -17.00 12.12 -45.91
CA HIS A 35 -15.81 11.77 -45.11
C HIS A 35 -15.99 10.42 -44.37
N PRO A 36 -15.18 9.37 -44.64
CA PRO A 36 -15.37 8.05 -44.03
C PRO A 36 -15.28 8.04 -42.49
N ARG A 37 -14.56 9.00 -41.89
CA ARG A 37 -14.48 9.17 -40.43
C ARG A 37 -15.81 9.54 -39.78
N PHE A 38 -16.71 10.23 -40.48
CA PHE A 38 -18.04 10.57 -39.95
C PHE A 38 -18.92 9.32 -39.83
N TRP A 39 -18.94 8.48 -40.86
CA TRP A 39 -19.65 7.20 -40.82
C TRP A 39 -19.06 6.23 -39.79
N LEU A 40 -17.74 6.26 -39.58
CA LEU A 40 -17.06 5.47 -38.55
C LEU A 40 -17.43 5.93 -37.13
N PHE A 41 -17.58 7.24 -36.92
CA PHE A 41 -18.09 7.82 -35.66
C PHE A 41 -19.56 7.47 -35.41
N ILE A 42 -20.42 7.60 -36.43
CA ILE A 42 -21.83 7.16 -36.37
C ILE A 42 -21.93 5.67 -36.04
N ALA A 43 -21.12 4.82 -36.69
CA ALA A 43 -21.08 3.39 -36.40
C ALA A 43 -20.63 3.08 -34.97
N PHE A 44 -19.64 3.81 -34.44
CA PHE A 44 -19.19 3.67 -33.06
C PHE A 44 -20.28 4.04 -32.06
N LEU A 45 -21.02 5.12 -32.30
CA LEU A 45 -22.18 5.51 -31.48
C LEU A 45 -23.31 4.47 -31.52
N TRP A 46 -23.60 3.90 -32.69
CA TRP A 46 -24.59 2.80 -32.82
C TRP A 46 -24.13 1.53 -32.10
N ILE A 47 -22.84 1.18 -32.15
CA ILE A 47 -22.29 0.04 -31.41
C ILE A 47 -22.40 0.27 -29.90
N GLN A 48 -22.08 1.47 -29.40
CA GLN A 48 -22.25 1.78 -27.97
C GLN A 48 -23.73 1.78 -27.54
N ALA A 49 -24.63 2.33 -28.35
CA ALA A 49 -26.07 2.26 -28.09
C ALA A 49 -26.58 0.80 -28.04
N LEU A 50 -26.11 -0.05 -28.95
CA LEU A 50 -26.45 -1.48 -28.98
C LEU A 50 -25.91 -2.22 -27.75
N ILE A 51 -24.67 -1.94 -27.33
CA ILE A 51 -24.08 -2.51 -26.11
C ILE A 51 -24.89 -2.09 -24.87
N ILE A 52 -25.29 -0.82 -24.76
CA ILE A 52 -26.13 -0.33 -23.66
C ILE A 52 -27.52 -0.98 -23.68
N PHE A 53 -28.09 -1.23 -24.86
CA PHE A 53 -29.38 -1.91 -24.99
C PHE A 53 -29.30 -3.39 -24.56
N ILE A 54 -28.29 -4.12 -25.00
CA ILE A 54 -28.04 -5.53 -24.63
C ILE A 54 -27.67 -5.65 -23.14
N ALA A 55 -26.92 -4.71 -22.58
CA ALA A 55 -26.58 -4.68 -21.16
C ALA A 55 -27.77 -4.33 -20.24
N ARG A 56 -28.89 -3.83 -20.79
CA ARG A 56 -30.11 -3.47 -20.05
C ARG A 56 -31.26 -4.47 -20.18
N THR A 57 -31.14 -5.50 -21.02
CA THR A 57 -32.09 -6.61 -21.01
C THR A 57 -31.75 -7.58 -19.88
N PRO A 58 -32.60 -7.75 -18.85
CA PRO A 58 -32.38 -8.80 -17.85
C PRO A 58 -32.52 -10.18 -18.51
N PRO A 59 -31.74 -11.19 -18.09
CA PRO A 59 -31.86 -12.53 -18.65
C PRO A 59 -33.24 -13.13 -18.35
N PRO A 60 -33.82 -13.93 -19.27
CA PRO A 60 -35.09 -14.59 -19.04
C PRO A 60 -34.99 -15.55 -17.85
N CYS A 61 -35.94 -15.44 -16.93
CA CYS A 61 -36.02 -16.32 -15.77
C CYS A 61 -36.35 -17.75 -16.22
N PHE A 62 -35.44 -18.69 -15.95
CA PHE A 62 -35.74 -20.12 -15.99
C PHE A 62 -36.13 -20.58 -14.57
N PRO A 63 -37.30 -21.24 -14.40
CA PRO A 63 -37.67 -21.82 -13.12
C PRO A 63 -37.01 -23.20 -12.98
N ASP A 64 -36.48 -23.53 -11.80
CA ASP A 64 -36.38 -24.94 -11.41
C ASP A 64 -36.58 -25.13 -9.90
N ARG A 65 -37.80 -25.53 -9.57
CA ARG A 65 -38.12 -26.77 -8.86
C ARG A 65 -37.27 -27.14 -7.64
N THR A 66 -37.80 -26.72 -6.50
CA THR A 66 -37.82 -27.43 -5.20
C THR A 66 -37.30 -28.89 -5.19
N THR A 67 -36.30 -29.14 -4.34
CA THR A 67 -36.25 -30.33 -3.47
C THR A 67 -35.69 -29.96 -2.10
N ASP A 68 -36.48 -30.18 -1.05
CA ASP A 68 -36.06 -30.03 0.35
C ASP A 68 -35.08 -31.13 0.76
N VAL A 69 -34.02 -30.76 1.49
CA VAL A 69 -33.53 -31.57 2.62
C VAL A 69 -33.17 -30.63 3.77
N SER A 70 -33.92 -30.73 4.87
CA SER A 70 -33.68 -29.97 6.10
C SER A 70 -32.55 -30.58 6.93
N ALA A 71 -31.67 -29.74 7.48
CA ALA A 71 -30.72 -30.10 8.53
C ALA A 71 -30.33 -28.87 9.38
N THR A 72 -31.29 -28.35 10.16
CA THR A 72 -31.02 -27.28 11.13
C THR A 72 -30.25 -27.83 12.33
N VAL A 73 -29.06 -27.30 12.60
CA VAL A 73 -28.34 -27.49 13.88
C VAL A 73 -28.11 -26.12 14.51
N PRO A 74 -28.74 -25.78 15.64
CA PRO A 74 -28.50 -24.51 16.31
C PRO A 74 -27.13 -24.53 17.01
N ALA A 75 -26.23 -23.64 16.57
CA ALA A 75 -24.96 -23.43 17.26
C ALA A 75 -25.23 -22.83 18.64
N ARG A 76 -24.96 -23.60 19.71
CA ARG A 76 -25.07 -23.10 21.09
C ARG A 76 -24.00 -22.04 21.34
N TYR A 77 -24.45 -20.85 21.73
CA TYR A 77 -23.61 -19.80 22.27
C TYR A 77 -23.01 -20.28 23.60
N VAL A 78 -21.68 -20.23 23.74
CA VAL A 78 -20.98 -20.51 24.99
C VAL A 78 -20.26 -19.23 25.39
N ALA A 79 -20.74 -18.57 26.43
CA ALA A 79 -20.07 -17.42 27.01
C ALA A 79 -18.78 -17.88 27.75
N PRO A 80 -17.69 -17.11 27.70
CA PRO A 80 -16.54 -17.33 28.58
C PRO A 80 -16.92 -17.03 30.03
N PRO A 81 -16.25 -17.65 31.02
CA PRO A 81 -16.61 -17.50 32.43
C PRO A 81 -16.38 -16.06 32.93
N SER A 82 -17.40 -15.49 33.56
CA SER A 82 -17.25 -14.32 34.42
C SER A 82 -16.55 -14.71 35.71
N ASN A 83 -15.58 -13.90 36.15
CA ASN A 83 -15.24 -13.86 37.56
C ASN A 83 -16.33 -13.04 38.24
N ASP A 84 -17.10 -13.68 39.12
CA ASP A 84 -18.01 -12.99 40.03
C ASP A 84 -17.18 -12.30 41.11
N ASP A 85 -17.28 -10.97 41.19
CA ASP A 85 -17.18 -10.15 42.41
C ASP A 85 -17.44 -8.69 42.02
N ASP A 86 -18.71 -8.28 41.99
CA ASP A 86 -19.17 -6.99 42.55
C ASP A 86 -20.70 -6.87 42.45
N ALA A 87 -21.35 -6.63 43.59
CA ALA A 87 -22.79 -6.48 43.68
C ALA A 87 -23.22 -5.01 43.68
N ALA A 88 -24.45 -4.77 43.19
CA ALA A 88 -25.23 -3.53 43.29
C ALA A 88 -24.88 -2.36 42.34
N SER A 89 -25.59 -2.33 41.20
CA SER A 89 -26.56 -1.24 40.95
C SER A 89 -27.49 -1.56 39.77
N ASN A 90 -28.72 -2.01 40.06
CA ASN A 90 -29.77 -2.17 39.03
C ASN A 90 -30.34 -0.80 38.64
N ALA A 91 -29.65 -0.11 37.73
CA ALA A 91 -30.22 0.97 36.95
C ALA A 91 -30.41 0.47 35.52
N THR A 92 -31.66 0.13 35.16
CA THR A 92 -32.01 -0.29 33.80
C THR A 92 -31.88 0.92 32.87
N LEU A 93 -30.70 1.09 32.27
CA LEU A 93 -30.51 2.03 31.17
C LEU A 93 -31.50 1.67 30.05
N PRO A 94 -32.20 2.65 29.46
CA PRO A 94 -33.04 2.38 28.31
C PRO A 94 -32.15 1.82 27.18
N ASP A 95 -32.69 0.88 26.41
CA ASP A 95 -32.02 0.27 25.27
C ASP A 95 -31.71 1.34 24.22
N ALA A 96 -30.51 1.90 24.31
CA ALA A 96 -30.06 2.97 23.45
C ALA A 96 -29.84 2.37 22.06
N GLY A 97 -30.71 2.78 21.12
CA GLY A 97 -30.61 2.39 19.72
C GLY A 97 -29.19 2.61 19.17
N PRO A 98 -28.80 1.86 18.11
CA PRO A 98 -27.43 1.77 17.66
C PRO A 98 -26.80 3.14 17.49
N ALA A 99 -25.61 3.33 18.08
CA ALA A 99 -24.92 4.61 18.09
C ALA A 99 -24.77 5.16 16.65
N PRO A 100 -24.87 6.49 16.45
CA PRO A 100 -24.78 7.05 15.12
C PRO A 100 -23.43 6.69 14.46
N PRO A 101 -23.40 6.44 13.14
CA PRO A 101 -22.19 6.03 12.44
C PRO A 101 -21.10 7.11 12.47
N TYR A 102 -21.47 8.38 12.61
CA TYR A 102 -20.57 9.52 12.73
C TYR A 102 -20.77 10.20 14.10
N THR A 103 -19.66 10.61 14.72
CA THR A 103 -19.61 11.33 16.00
C THR A 103 -18.39 12.25 16.01
N ASP A 104 -18.34 13.25 16.89
CA ASP A 104 -17.17 14.14 17.04
C ASP A 104 -15.87 13.36 17.33
N GLU A 105 -15.97 12.23 18.02
CA GLU A 105 -14.83 11.35 18.27
C GLU A 105 -14.40 10.53 17.04
N CYS A 106 -15.33 10.27 16.11
CA CYS A 106 -15.16 9.40 14.95
C CYS A 106 -15.81 10.03 13.70
N PRO A 107 -15.26 11.15 13.20
CA PRO A 107 -15.88 11.97 12.15
C PRO A 107 -15.93 11.27 10.78
N SER A 108 -14.93 10.43 10.46
CA SER A 108 -14.92 9.61 9.24
C SER A 108 -15.67 8.27 9.41
N GLY A 109 -16.22 8.00 10.60
CA GLY A 109 -17.12 6.87 10.83
C GLY A 109 -16.63 5.80 11.82
N ARG A 110 -17.50 4.80 12.07
CA ARG A 110 -17.18 3.62 12.92
C ARG A 110 -16.79 2.40 12.08
N ILE A 111 -15.96 1.53 12.65
CA ILE A 111 -15.44 0.32 12.01
C ILE A 111 -16.01 -0.91 12.71
N TYR A 112 -16.65 -1.82 11.98
CA TYR A 112 -16.92 -3.17 12.47
C TYR A 112 -15.86 -4.12 11.94
N ALA A 113 -15.23 -4.90 12.82
CA ALA A 113 -14.31 -5.97 12.42
C ALA A 113 -15.02 -7.31 12.54
N TYR A 114 -15.09 -8.08 11.45
CA TYR A 114 -15.70 -9.41 11.48
C TYR A 114 -14.98 -10.35 12.43
N ASP A 115 -15.72 -11.06 13.27
CA ASP A 115 -15.20 -12.23 13.99
C ASP A 115 -15.14 -13.43 13.03
N LEU A 116 -14.03 -13.51 12.30
CA LEU A 116 -13.75 -14.61 11.38
C LEU A 116 -13.38 -15.89 12.15
N PRO A 117 -13.86 -17.07 11.71
CA PRO A 117 -13.32 -18.35 12.15
C PRO A 117 -11.79 -18.39 12.10
N SER A 118 -11.17 -18.97 13.14
CA SER A 118 -9.73 -18.90 13.40
C SER A 118 -8.85 -19.41 12.24
N MET A 119 -9.37 -20.31 11.41
CA MET A 119 -8.74 -20.82 10.20
C MET A 119 -8.42 -19.76 9.14
N TYR A 120 -9.00 -18.56 9.26
CA TYR A 120 -8.72 -17.41 8.40
C TYR A 120 -7.67 -16.44 9.00
N ASN A 121 -7.24 -16.65 10.25
CA ASN A 121 -6.22 -15.80 10.88
C ASN A 121 -5.36 -16.55 11.90
N ARG A 122 -5.87 -16.81 13.12
CA ARG A 122 -5.10 -17.37 14.24
C ARG A 122 -4.41 -18.69 13.90
N ASP A 123 -5.08 -19.59 13.19
CA ASP A 123 -4.56 -20.93 12.88
C ASP A 123 -3.58 -20.92 11.68
N LEU A 124 -3.43 -19.77 11.00
CA LEU A 124 -2.43 -19.60 9.93
C LEU A 124 -1.04 -19.23 10.48
N VAL A 125 -0.95 -18.80 11.73
CA VAL A 125 0.30 -18.40 12.40
C VAL A 125 1.08 -19.61 12.90
N LEU A 126 2.41 -19.64 12.71
CA LEU A 126 3.28 -20.57 13.44
C LEU A 126 3.61 -20.00 14.82
N THR A 127 3.23 -20.72 15.88
CA THR A 127 3.50 -20.32 17.27
C THR A 127 4.83 -20.82 17.82
N ASN A 128 5.42 -21.85 17.19
CA ASN A 128 6.53 -22.63 17.76
C ASN A 128 7.91 -22.20 17.23
N CYS A 129 8.03 -21.02 16.64
CA CYS A 129 9.30 -20.47 16.16
C CYS A 129 9.36 -18.95 16.35
N THR A 130 10.56 -18.39 16.26
CA THR A 130 10.85 -17.03 16.73
C THR A 130 11.42 -16.16 15.62
N ASP A 131 11.30 -14.83 15.71
CA ASP A 131 11.82 -13.82 14.75
C ASP A 131 13.33 -13.89 14.47
N LEU A 132 14.08 -14.77 15.14
CA LEU A 132 15.52 -15.02 14.90
C LEU A 132 15.77 -16.37 14.20
N ASP A 133 14.73 -17.03 13.67
CA ASP A 133 14.86 -18.16 12.75
C ASP A 133 15.03 -17.62 11.32
N PRO A 134 16.26 -17.62 10.74
CA PRO A 134 16.50 -17.04 9.42
C PRO A 134 15.99 -17.93 8.28
N TRP A 135 15.64 -19.20 8.56
CA TRP A 135 15.28 -20.19 7.54
C TRP A 135 13.77 -20.30 7.33
N ASN A 136 12.96 -19.77 8.25
CA ASN A 136 11.51 -19.85 8.19
C ASN A 136 10.85 -18.46 8.24
N TRP A 137 10.43 -17.98 7.06
CA TRP A 137 9.83 -16.66 6.86
C TRP A 137 8.55 -16.41 7.68
N GLU A 138 7.87 -17.47 8.16
CA GLU A 138 6.65 -17.39 8.95
C GLU A 138 6.92 -17.04 10.43
N CYS A 139 8.18 -17.10 10.86
CA CYS A 139 8.54 -16.96 12.26
C CYS A 139 8.59 -15.49 12.71
N GLY A 140 8.27 -15.28 13.99
CA GLY A 140 8.22 -13.94 14.59
C GLY A 140 6.99 -13.11 14.24
N ILE A 141 6.16 -13.55 13.28
CA ILE A 141 5.05 -12.77 12.73
C ILE A 141 3.99 -12.38 13.78
N ILE A 142 3.84 -13.16 14.85
CA ILE A 142 2.90 -12.87 15.95
C ILE A 142 3.56 -12.27 17.20
N THR A 143 4.89 -12.30 17.27
CA THR A 143 5.62 -11.83 18.47
C THR A 143 5.31 -10.37 18.73
N ASN A 144 4.97 -10.04 19.98
CA ASN A 144 4.50 -8.70 20.36
C ASN A 144 3.40 -8.15 19.43
N HIS A 145 2.43 -8.97 19.00
CA HIS A 145 1.36 -8.57 18.08
C HIS A 145 1.84 -8.05 16.72
N GLY A 146 2.91 -8.65 16.17
CA GLY A 146 3.48 -8.29 14.88
C GLY A 146 4.63 -7.29 14.95
N TYR A 147 4.92 -6.71 16.12
CA TYR A 147 6.08 -5.83 16.29
C TYR A 147 7.42 -6.59 16.40
N GLY A 148 7.46 -7.92 16.58
CA GLY A 148 8.72 -8.67 16.77
C GLY A 148 9.34 -8.53 18.17
N ARG A 149 10.46 -9.23 18.48
CA ARG A 149 11.20 -9.01 19.76
C ARG A 149 11.98 -7.69 19.72
N ALA A 150 12.25 -7.12 20.90
CA ALA A 150 13.06 -5.91 21.00
C ALA A 150 14.48 -6.14 20.46
N ALA A 151 14.97 -5.23 19.62
CA ALA A 151 16.29 -5.28 19.00
C ALA A 151 17.37 -4.77 19.97
N THR A 152 17.54 -5.49 21.08
CA THR A 152 18.42 -5.08 22.19
C THR A 152 19.89 -4.97 21.82
N GLU A 153 20.32 -5.62 20.73
CA GLU A 153 21.69 -5.53 20.21
C GLU A 153 22.03 -4.11 19.70
N LEU A 154 21.02 -3.31 19.34
CA LEU A 154 21.19 -1.92 18.91
C LEU A 154 21.73 -1.00 20.01
N ARG A 155 21.64 -1.39 21.29
CA ARG A 155 22.32 -0.68 22.41
C ARG A 155 23.84 -0.57 22.20
N ARG A 156 24.44 -1.39 21.32
CA ARG A 156 25.86 -1.31 20.96
C ARG A 156 26.21 -0.17 19.99
N ILE A 157 25.22 0.40 19.29
CA ILE A 157 25.43 1.43 18.26
C ILE A 157 24.57 2.69 18.45
N LEU A 158 23.48 2.61 19.23
CA LEU A 158 22.61 3.73 19.56
C LEU A 158 22.90 4.26 20.97
N PRO A 159 22.93 5.58 21.19
CA PRO A 159 23.07 6.17 22.52
C PRO A 159 21.80 5.99 23.37
N GLU A 160 22.00 5.99 24.69
CA GLU A 160 20.95 5.98 25.71
C GLU A 160 19.84 4.95 25.43
N ASP A 161 18.60 5.43 25.40
CA ASP A 161 17.37 4.64 25.37
C ASP A 161 16.74 4.51 23.97
N LEU A 162 17.35 5.09 22.93
CA LEU A 162 16.80 5.10 21.56
C LEU A 162 16.46 3.69 21.05
N TYR A 163 17.24 2.67 21.45
CA TYR A 163 17.01 1.27 21.09
C TYR A 163 15.69 0.68 21.64
N LYS A 164 15.06 1.29 22.66
CA LYS A 164 13.81 0.78 23.28
C LYS A 164 12.59 0.86 22.35
N SER A 165 12.68 1.67 21.30
CA SER A 165 11.68 1.77 20.23
C SER A 165 11.95 0.81 19.06
N TRP A 166 13.01 0.00 19.09
CA TRP A 166 13.42 -0.86 17.98
C TRP A 166 13.13 -2.34 18.21
N TYR A 167 12.72 -3.03 17.15
CA TYR A 167 12.31 -4.42 17.17
C TYR A 167 12.70 -5.17 15.88
N HIS A 168 12.80 -6.50 15.98
CA HIS A 168 13.00 -7.43 14.86
C HIS A 168 11.67 -7.66 14.12
N THR A 169 11.19 -6.61 13.45
CA THR A 169 9.90 -6.60 12.75
C THR A 169 9.99 -7.35 11.42
N ASN A 170 9.32 -8.50 11.33
CA ASN A 170 9.22 -9.28 10.10
C ASN A 170 8.36 -8.52 9.05
N GLN A 171 8.84 -8.45 7.80
CA GLN A 171 8.20 -7.71 6.70
C GLN A 171 6.75 -8.14 6.40
N TYR A 172 6.37 -9.37 6.74
CA TYR A 172 5.06 -9.95 6.45
C TYR A 172 4.01 -9.73 7.57
N THR A 173 4.34 -8.92 8.59
CA THR A 173 3.51 -8.70 9.81
C THR A 173 2.31 -7.77 9.64
N LEU A 174 2.18 -7.10 8.49
CA LEU A 174 1.20 -6.02 8.26
C LEU A 174 -0.24 -6.41 8.66
N GLU A 175 -0.66 -7.63 8.30
CA GLU A 175 -2.02 -8.16 8.59
C GLU A 175 -2.28 -8.28 10.10
N ILE A 176 -1.25 -8.64 10.87
CA ILE A 176 -1.30 -8.79 12.33
C ILE A 176 -1.32 -7.41 12.98
N LEU A 177 -0.46 -6.49 12.52
CA LEU A 177 -0.38 -5.11 13.03
C LEU A 177 -1.71 -4.37 12.85
N PHE A 178 -2.28 -4.37 11.64
CA PHE A 178 -3.57 -3.75 11.37
C PHE A 178 -4.71 -4.42 12.13
N HIS A 179 -4.75 -5.75 12.18
CA HIS A 179 -5.79 -6.45 12.94
C HIS A 179 -5.72 -6.10 14.44
N HIS A 180 -4.52 -6.10 15.05
CA HIS A 180 -4.34 -5.71 16.44
C HIS A 180 -4.77 -4.26 16.71
N ARG A 181 -4.39 -3.33 15.83
CA ARG A 181 -4.71 -1.91 15.98
C ARG A 181 -6.19 -1.61 15.74
N ILE A 182 -6.85 -2.25 14.78
CA ILE A 182 -8.31 -2.13 14.55
C ILE A 182 -9.10 -2.66 15.74
N LEU A 183 -8.73 -3.83 16.29
CA LEU A 183 -9.42 -4.40 17.45
C LEU A 183 -9.37 -3.50 18.70
N LYS A 184 -8.36 -2.63 18.81
CA LYS A 184 -8.17 -1.64 19.88
C LYS A 184 -8.51 -0.20 19.48
N HIS A 185 -9.01 0.05 18.27
CA HIS A 185 -9.26 1.40 17.80
C HIS A 185 -10.50 2.00 18.47
N LYS A 186 -10.44 3.27 18.90
CA LYS A 186 -11.57 3.93 19.60
C LYS A 186 -12.86 3.98 18.78
N CYS A 187 -12.75 4.03 17.45
CA CYS A 187 -13.90 4.02 16.53
C CYS A 187 -14.35 2.61 16.13
N ARG A 188 -13.81 1.56 16.75
CA ARG A 188 -14.38 0.22 16.60
C ARG A 188 -15.77 0.17 17.23
N THR A 189 -16.69 -0.51 16.56
CA THR A 189 -18.00 -0.87 17.11
C THR A 189 -18.16 -2.39 17.20
N LEU A 190 -18.99 -2.84 18.14
CA LEU A 190 -19.46 -4.22 18.25
C LEU A 190 -20.87 -4.40 17.65
N GLN A 191 -21.57 -3.30 17.34
CA GLN A 191 -22.87 -3.29 16.68
C GLN A 191 -22.66 -2.98 15.19
N PRO A 192 -22.74 -3.96 14.27
CA PRO A 192 -22.49 -3.73 12.84
C PRO A 192 -23.50 -2.75 12.19
N GLU A 193 -24.66 -2.52 12.82
CA GLU A 193 -25.67 -1.54 12.42
C GLU A 193 -25.13 -0.11 12.47
N SER A 194 -24.21 0.16 13.40
CA SER A 194 -23.57 1.47 13.61
C SER A 194 -22.31 1.69 12.76
N ALA A 195 -21.96 0.74 11.89
CA ALA A 195 -20.67 0.76 11.19
C ALA A 195 -20.72 1.49 9.84
N THR A 196 -19.74 2.36 9.62
CA THR A 196 -19.48 2.99 8.32
C THR A 196 -18.70 2.04 7.41
N ALA A 197 -17.75 1.27 7.95
CA ALA A 197 -16.91 0.34 7.19
C ALA A 197 -16.70 -1.00 7.91
N PHE A 198 -16.43 -2.04 7.11
CA PHE A 198 -16.32 -3.43 7.55
C PHE A 198 -14.94 -4.01 7.28
N TYR A 199 -14.16 -4.25 8.34
CA TYR A 199 -12.84 -4.87 8.23
C TYR A 199 -12.94 -6.40 8.15
N ILE A 200 -12.22 -6.98 7.19
CA ILE A 200 -12.08 -8.44 7.02
C ILE A 200 -10.69 -8.87 7.51
N PRO A 201 -10.55 -9.41 8.74
CA PRO A 201 -9.26 -9.81 9.30
C PRO A 201 -8.78 -11.19 8.78
N PHE A 202 -8.70 -11.34 7.46
CA PHE A 202 -8.17 -12.53 6.78
C PHE A 202 -6.67 -12.37 6.53
N TYR A 203 -5.85 -13.29 7.04
CA TYR A 203 -4.39 -13.28 6.84
C TYR A 203 -4.03 -13.93 5.50
N ALA A 204 -4.36 -13.23 4.40
CA ALA A 204 -4.19 -13.71 3.04
C ALA A 204 -2.72 -14.01 2.70
N GLY A 205 -1.79 -13.18 3.16
CA GLY A 205 -0.35 -13.35 3.02
C GLY A 205 0.16 -14.63 3.66
N LEU A 206 -0.29 -14.94 4.87
CA LEU A 206 0.04 -16.21 5.53
C LEU A 206 -0.61 -17.41 4.84
N ALA A 207 -1.87 -17.27 4.42
CA ALA A 207 -2.61 -18.33 3.77
C ALA A 207 -2.03 -18.75 2.41
N VAL A 208 -1.53 -17.80 1.61
CA VAL A 208 -0.89 -18.10 0.32
C VAL A 208 0.58 -18.48 0.47
N GLY A 209 1.31 -17.84 1.39
CA GLY A 209 2.76 -17.97 1.52
C GLY A 209 3.24 -19.41 1.72
N LYS A 210 2.50 -20.18 2.52
CA LYS A 210 2.66 -21.64 2.74
C LYS A 210 2.66 -22.49 1.47
N HIS A 211 2.18 -21.93 0.35
CA HIS A 211 1.87 -22.65 -0.88
C HIS A 211 2.46 -22.02 -2.15
N LEU A 212 3.15 -20.87 -2.05
CA LEU A 212 3.70 -20.15 -3.21
C LEU A 212 4.69 -20.98 -4.04
N TRP A 213 5.61 -21.68 -3.39
CA TRP A 213 6.63 -22.50 -4.06
C TRP A 213 6.19 -23.93 -4.40
N MET A 214 4.98 -24.35 -4.00
CA MET A 214 4.42 -25.65 -4.40
C MET A 214 3.71 -25.55 -5.76
N ASN A 215 3.81 -26.58 -6.60
CA ASN A 215 3.08 -26.68 -7.86
C ASN A 215 1.61 -27.11 -7.65
N ASP A 216 0.87 -26.38 -6.82
CA ASP A 216 -0.52 -26.66 -6.45
C ASP A 216 -1.33 -25.36 -6.32
N THR A 217 -1.93 -24.93 -7.44
CA THR A 217 -2.75 -23.71 -7.51
C THR A 217 -4.07 -23.84 -6.73
N ALA A 218 -4.56 -25.06 -6.51
CA ALA A 218 -5.77 -25.31 -5.74
C ALA A 218 -5.54 -25.03 -4.25
N LYS A 219 -4.40 -25.44 -3.68
CA LYS A 219 -3.99 -25.08 -2.31
C LYS A 219 -3.80 -23.57 -2.16
N ARG A 220 -3.09 -22.91 -3.09
CA ARG A 220 -2.89 -21.45 -3.06
C ARG A 220 -4.21 -20.66 -3.07
N ASP A 221 -5.25 -21.17 -3.74
CA ASP A 221 -6.57 -20.54 -3.77
C ASP A 221 -7.51 -20.94 -2.62
N LYS A 222 -7.20 -22.01 -1.87
CA LYS A 222 -8.16 -22.71 -1.00
C LYS A 222 -8.76 -21.79 0.07
N HIS A 223 -7.91 -21.19 0.90
CA HIS A 223 -8.35 -20.31 1.99
C HIS A 223 -9.10 -19.09 1.46
N CYS A 224 -8.62 -18.49 0.37
CA CYS A 224 -9.24 -17.33 -0.28
C CYS A 224 -10.66 -17.66 -0.77
N LYS A 225 -10.84 -18.80 -1.44
CA LYS A 225 -12.16 -19.29 -1.88
C LYS A 225 -13.10 -19.59 -0.71
N MET A 226 -12.58 -20.11 0.40
CA MET A 226 -13.37 -20.39 1.61
C MET A 226 -13.80 -19.10 2.33
N MET A 227 -12.87 -18.16 2.52
CA MET A 227 -13.15 -16.84 3.11
C MET A 227 -14.20 -16.09 2.27
N LEU A 228 -14.05 -16.05 0.95
CA LEU A 228 -15.02 -15.38 0.08
C LEU A 228 -16.42 -16.01 0.12
N ARG A 229 -16.54 -17.33 0.29
CA ARG A 229 -17.85 -17.97 0.54
C ARG A 229 -18.45 -17.55 1.89
N TRP A 230 -17.61 -17.45 2.93
CA TRP A 230 -18.05 -17.04 4.26
C TRP A 230 -18.50 -15.57 4.29
N VAL A 231 -17.73 -14.65 3.69
CA VAL A 231 -18.02 -13.21 3.77
C VAL A 231 -19.24 -12.82 2.94
N LYS A 232 -19.45 -13.47 1.79
CA LYS A 232 -20.63 -13.25 0.93
C LYS A 232 -21.96 -13.60 1.58
N ASN A 233 -21.94 -14.46 2.60
CA ASN A 233 -23.14 -14.84 3.36
C ASN A 233 -23.43 -13.89 4.54
N GLN A 234 -22.60 -12.86 4.76
CA GLN A 234 -22.82 -11.89 5.84
C GLN A 234 -23.87 -10.84 5.43
N PRO A 235 -24.82 -10.45 6.32
CA PRO A 235 -25.88 -9.51 5.98
C PRO A 235 -25.38 -8.18 5.43
N TYR A 236 -24.24 -7.69 5.92
CA TYR A 236 -23.64 -6.42 5.50
C TYR A 236 -22.91 -6.51 4.16
N TRP A 237 -22.33 -7.67 3.82
CA TRP A 237 -21.83 -7.89 2.46
C TRP A 237 -22.98 -7.85 1.45
N LEU A 238 -24.13 -8.45 1.77
CA LEU A 238 -25.28 -8.47 0.86
C LEU A 238 -25.86 -7.06 0.56
N LYS A 239 -25.63 -6.08 1.46
CA LYS A 239 -26.06 -4.68 1.28
C LYS A 239 -25.17 -3.89 0.31
N SER A 240 -23.85 -4.06 0.38
CA SER A 240 -22.86 -3.27 -0.39
C SER A 240 -22.18 -4.02 -1.54
N ASN A 241 -22.24 -5.36 -1.52
CA ASN A 241 -21.44 -6.25 -2.34
C ASN A 241 -19.93 -5.92 -2.30
N GLY A 242 -19.42 -5.62 -1.10
CA GLY A 242 -17.99 -5.43 -0.85
C GLY A 242 -17.50 -3.98 -0.87
N SER A 243 -18.30 -2.98 -1.27
CA SER A 243 -17.79 -1.60 -1.43
C SER A 243 -17.47 -0.89 -0.11
N ASP A 244 -18.17 -1.21 0.98
CA ASP A 244 -17.82 -0.72 2.32
C ASP A 244 -16.95 -1.71 3.12
N HIS A 245 -16.35 -2.69 2.43
CA HIS A 245 -15.42 -3.65 3.00
C HIS A 245 -13.98 -3.27 2.70
N PHE A 246 -13.11 -3.47 3.70
CA PHE A 246 -11.68 -3.34 3.52
C PHE A 246 -10.89 -4.44 4.23
N MET A 247 -9.67 -4.68 3.76
CA MET A 247 -8.76 -5.66 4.38
C MET A 247 -7.30 -5.21 4.31
N THR A 248 -6.43 -5.98 4.98
CA THR A 248 -4.97 -5.80 4.94
C THR A 248 -4.34 -7.05 4.35
N ILE A 249 -3.32 -6.87 3.49
CA ILE A 249 -2.62 -7.95 2.78
C ILE A 249 -1.11 -7.78 2.98
N GLY A 250 -0.49 -8.75 3.66
CA GLY A 250 0.91 -8.66 4.12
C GLY A 250 1.99 -9.01 3.09
N ARG A 251 1.62 -9.16 1.81
CA ARG A 251 2.51 -9.53 0.71
C ARG A 251 2.15 -8.72 -0.54
N ILE A 252 3.03 -8.69 -1.53
CA ILE A 252 2.86 -7.92 -2.77
C ILE A 252 1.63 -8.38 -3.57
N THR A 253 0.98 -7.47 -4.31
CA THR A 253 -0.22 -7.77 -5.13
C THR A 253 -0.04 -8.99 -6.06
N TRP A 254 1.17 -9.21 -6.56
CA TRP A 254 1.51 -10.28 -7.50
C TRP A 254 1.40 -11.69 -6.91
N ASP A 255 1.47 -11.85 -5.59
CA ASP A 255 1.21 -13.12 -4.89
C ASP A 255 -0.29 -13.53 -4.94
N PHE A 256 -1.17 -12.64 -5.42
CA PHE A 256 -2.63 -12.81 -5.46
C PHE A 256 -3.29 -12.54 -6.81
N ARG A 257 -2.49 -12.17 -7.83
CA ARG A 257 -2.94 -11.89 -9.20
C ARG A 257 -2.34 -12.88 -10.20
N ARG A 258 -2.49 -14.18 -9.93
CA ARG A 258 -2.00 -15.24 -10.83
C ARG A 258 -2.45 -14.99 -12.27
N LEU A 259 -1.46 -14.84 -13.15
CA LEU A 259 -1.68 -14.67 -14.59
C LEU A 259 -2.16 -15.97 -15.24
N THR A 260 -2.90 -15.84 -16.33
CA THR A 260 -3.41 -16.98 -17.12
C THR A 260 -2.39 -17.56 -18.09
N ASP A 261 -1.25 -16.89 -18.29
CA ASP A 261 -0.19 -17.33 -19.19
C ASP A 261 0.42 -18.68 -18.74
N PRO A 262 0.46 -19.70 -19.62
CA PRO A 262 1.22 -20.92 -19.36
C PRO A 262 2.68 -20.60 -19.03
N GLY A 263 3.16 -21.10 -17.88
CA GLY A 263 4.50 -20.81 -17.36
C GLY A 263 4.60 -19.63 -16.37
N LYS A 264 3.58 -18.76 -16.26
CA LYS A 264 3.54 -17.65 -15.27
C LYS A 264 2.55 -17.90 -14.13
N SER A 265 2.36 -19.16 -13.77
CA SER A 265 1.45 -19.62 -12.71
C SER A 265 2.02 -19.35 -11.30
N TRP A 266 2.33 -18.09 -10.99
CA TRP A 266 2.72 -17.62 -9.66
C TRP A 266 1.49 -17.24 -8.82
N GLY A 267 1.57 -17.29 -7.50
CA GLY A 267 0.54 -16.76 -6.61
C GLY A 267 -0.80 -17.51 -6.58
N SER A 268 -1.73 -16.93 -5.82
CA SER A 268 -3.16 -17.27 -5.82
C SER A 268 -3.92 -16.45 -6.88
N SER A 269 -5.18 -16.81 -7.16
CA SER A 269 -6.08 -16.00 -8.00
C SER A 269 -6.93 -15.00 -7.21
N PHE A 270 -6.65 -14.79 -5.92
CA PHE A 270 -7.54 -14.13 -4.96
C PHE A 270 -8.01 -12.72 -5.39
N LEU A 271 -7.10 -11.84 -5.79
CA LEU A 271 -7.45 -10.47 -6.20
C LEU A 271 -8.02 -10.39 -7.63
N ASN A 272 -7.99 -11.50 -8.37
CA ASN A 272 -8.66 -11.64 -9.66
C ASN A 272 -10.07 -12.26 -9.51
N MET A 273 -10.53 -12.59 -8.30
CA MET A 273 -11.88 -13.14 -8.08
C MET A 273 -12.91 -11.99 -8.05
N PRO A 274 -14.07 -12.10 -8.74
CA PRO A 274 -15.03 -11.00 -8.90
C PRO A 274 -15.53 -10.33 -7.60
N SER A 275 -15.48 -11.06 -6.48
CA SER A 275 -15.85 -10.53 -5.16
C SER A 275 -14.83 -9.57 -4.55
N MET A 276 -13.60 -9.50 -5.08
CA MET A 276 -12.57 -8.55 -4.64
C MET A 276 -12.61 -7.22 -5.39
N ASN A 277 -13.39 -7.12 -6.49
CA ASN A 277 -13.44 -5.95 -7.38
C ASN A 277 -13.84 -4.64 -6.69
N LYS A 278 -14.48 -4.70 -5.52
CA LYS A 278 -14.93 -3.54 -4.74
C LYS A 278 -14.34 -3.46 -3.32
N VAL A 279 -13.50 -4.41 -2.92
CA VAL A 279 -12.94 -4.44 -1.56
C VAL A 279 -11.64 -3.64 -1.54
N SER A 280 -11.63 -2.55 -0.78
CA SER A 280 -10.42 -1.76 -0.53
C SER A 280 -9.37 -2.59 0.20
N ARG A 281 -8.10 -2.50 -0.17
CA ARG A 281 -7.06 -3.33 0.46
C ARG A 281 -5.74 -2.58 0.65
N PHE A 282 -5.33 -2.52 1.90
CA PHE A 282 -3.99 -2.08 2.29
C PHE A 282 -3.00 -3.19 1.96
N ILE A 283 -2.04 -2.90 1.09
CA ILE A 283 -1.09 -3.89 0.58
C ILE A 283 0.33 -3.31 0.56
N VAL A 284 1.36 -4.12 0.72
CA VAL A 284 2.75 -3.60 0.76
C VAL A 284 3.27 -3.10 -0.60
N GLU A 285 2.68 -3.58 -1.71
CA GLU A 285 2.91 -3.12 -3.08
C GLU A 285 1.59 -3.26 -3.89
N LYS A 286 1.12 -2.18 -4.52
CA LYS A 286 -0.12 -2.13 -5.31
C LYS A 286 0.13 -2.48 -6.77
N TYR A 287 -0.90 -2.99 -7.43
CA TYR A 287 -0.97 -2.95 -8.89
C TYR A 287 -1.46 -1.55 -9.28
N PRO A 288 -0.67 -0.73 -10.03
CA PRO A 288 -1.07 0.65 -10.33
C PRO A 288 -2.38 0.80 -11.13
N GLY A 289 -2.84 -0.28 -11.79
CA GLY A 289 -4.08 -0.29 -12.57
C GLY A 289 -5.34 -0.71 -11.80
N ASP A 290 -5.32 -0.78 -10.47
CA ASP A 290 -6.48 -1.17 -9.66
C ASP A 290 -6.59 -0.28 -8.40
N GLU A 291 -7.50 0.69 -8.46
CA GLU A 291 -7.72 1.77 -7.46
C GLU A 291 -8.10 1.26 -6.06
N MET A 292 -8.52 -0.01 -5.97
CA MET A 292 -8.82 -0.65 -4.70
C MET A 292 -7.56 -1.13 -3.96
N ASP A 293 -6.43 -1.33 -4.65
CA ASP A 293 -5.12 -1.52 -4.00
C ASP A 293 -4.61 -0.16 -3.47
N VAL A 294 -4.41 -0.04 -2.16
CA VAL A 294 -3.75 1.10 -1.52
C VAL A 294 -2.40 0.62 -0.98
N SER A 295 -1.28 1.11 -1.52
CA SER A 295 0.02 0.74 -0.99
C SER A 295 0.26 1.38 0.37
N VAL A 296 0.52 0.56 1.38
CA VAL A 296 0.92 1.03 2.72
C VAL A 296 2.39 0.65 2.99
N PRO A 297 3.13 1.46 3.76
CA PRO A 297 4.55 1.22 4.04
C PRO A 297 4.81 -0.18 4.60
N TYR A 298 5.90 -0.82 4.17
CA TYR A 298 6.36 -2.06 4.78
C TYR A 298 6.63 -1.84 6.28
N PRO A 299 6.30 -2.80 7.16
CA PRO A 299 6.65 -2.73 8.57
C PRO A 299 8.17 -2.59 8.76
N THR A 300 8.64 -1.43 9.25
CA THR A 300 10.03 -1.17 9.62
C THR A 300 10.34 -1.66 11.03
N GLY A 301 11.61 -1.67 11.45
CA GLY A 301 12.01 -2.04 12.81
C GLY A 301 11.70 -0.99 13.90
N PHE A 302 11.31 0.24 13.52
CA PHE A 302 11.13 1.36 14.45
C PHE A 302 9.65 1.58 14.79
N HIS A 303 9.34 1.43 16.08
CA HIS A 303 7.98 1.48 16.63
C HIS A 303 7.92 2.35 17.90
N PRO A 304 8.00 3.69 17.77
CA PRO A 304 7.93 4.62 18.90
C PRO A 304 6.57 4.51 19.62
N LYS A 305 6.60 4.70 20.94
CA LYS A 305 5.41 4.63 21.82
C LYS A 305 4.83 6.01 22.16
N THR A 306 5.67 7.05 22.11
CA THR A 306 5.33 8.42 22.48
C THR A 306 5.86 9.38 21.43
N ARG A 307 5.28 10.59 21.38
CA ARG A 307 5.77 11.69 20.53
C ARG A 307 7.23 12.03 20.84
N ASP A 308 7.60 11.98 22.12
CA ASP A 308 8.96 12.31 22.55
C ASP A 308 9.97 11.27 22.01
N SER A 309 9.67 9.97 22.12
CA SER A 309 10.52 8.90 21.55
C SER A 309 10.66 8.95 20.01
N LEU A 310 9.68 9.57 19.33
CA LEU A 310 9.75 9.87 17.90
C LEU A 310 10.65 11.09 17.64
N ILE A 311 10.48 12.18 18.39
CA ILE A 311 11.28 13.41 18.26
C ILE A 311 12.75 13.16 18.60
N GLU A 312 13.04 12.38 19.65
CA GLU A 312 14.38 11.93 20.01
C GLU A 312 15.06 11.20 18.85
N TRP A 313 14.34 10.28 18.19
CA TRP A 313 14.86 9.58 17.01
C TRP A 313 15.07 10.53 15.82
N GLN A 314 14.11 11.42 15.53
CA GLN A 314 14.23 12.41 14.46
C GLN A 314 15.43 13.35 14.66
N ASN A 315 15.67 13.81 15.90
CA ASN A 315 16.83 14.62 16.25
C ASN A 315 18.13 13.83 16.13
N PHE A 316 18.16 12.59 16.62
CA PHE A 316 19.32 11.71 16.47
C PHE A 316 19.73 11.52 15.00
N VAL A 317 18.79 11.17 14.11
CA VAL A 317 19.13 10.94 12.69
C VAL A 317 19.42 12.23 11.91
N ARG A 318 18.95 13.39 12.39
CA ARG A 318 19.31 14.72 11.85
C ARG A 318 20.76 15.05 12.10
N ASP A 319 21.20 14.93 13.35
CA ASP A 319 22.52 15.36 13.81
C ASP A 319 23.60 14.27 13.64
N TYR A 320 23.22 13.05 13.25
CA TYR A 320 24.12 11.93 13.04
C TYR A 320 25.17 12.23 11.96
N LYS A 321 26.46 12.12 12.31
CA LYS A 321 27.58 12.33 11.39
C LYS A 321 27.71 11.18 10.40
N ARG A 322 27.47 11.47 9.13
CA ARG A 322 27.55 10.51 8.01
C ARG A 322 28.98 10.47 7.46
N SER A 323 29.49 9.28 7.22
CA SER A 323 30.88 9.01 6.81
C SER A 323 30.99 8.43 5.40
N SER A 324 29.89 7.94 4.83
CA SER A 324 29.80 7.37 3.49
C SER A 324 28.88 8.22 2.63
N LEU A 325 29.21 8.37 1.34
CA LEU A 325 28.33 9.11 0.42
C LEU A 325 27.05 8.31 0.16
N PHE A 326 27.16 7.00 -0.03
CA PHE A 326 26.00 6.14 -0.22
C PHE A 326 26.20 4.73 0.32
N SER A 327 25.12 3.97 0.42
CA SER A 327 25.16 2.54 0.73
C SER A 327 24.31 1.73 -0.23
N PHE A 328 24.65 0.45 -0.40
CA PHE A 328 23.74 -0.55 -0.94
C PHE A 328 23.63 -1.72 0.01
N VAL A 329 22.40 -2.02 0.43
CA VAL A 329 22.04 -3.19 1.23
C VAL A 329 21.26 -4.14 0.34
N GLY A 330 21.65 -5.41 0.29
CA GLY A 330 20.96 -6.44 -0.49
C GLY A 330 21.51 -7.84 -0.20
N GLU A 331 20.89 -8.86 -0.77
CA GLU A 331 21.32 -10.26 -0.60
C GLU A 331 21.77 -10.82 -1.95
N ASN A 332 23.07 -11.07 -2.12
CA ASN A 332 23.65 -11.48 -3.40
C ASN A 332 23.32 -12.93 -3.78
N ARG A 333 22.09 -13.16 -4.24
CA ARG A 333 21.55 -14.48 -4.63
C ARG A 333 21.97 -14.94 -6.04
N ASN A 334 23.25 -14.80 -6.39
CA ASN A 334 23.76 -15.13 -7.74
C ASN A 334 22.93 -14.49 -8.88
N TRP A 335 22.57 -13.21 -8.72
CA TRP A 335 21.79 -12.46 -9.70
C TRP A 335 22.44 -12.49 -11.10
N ALA A 336 21.61 -12.35 -12.15
CA ALA A 336 22.08 -12.24 -13.53
C ALA A 336 23.06 -11.07 -13.71
N GLU A 337 23.96 -11.16 -14.69
CA GLU A 337 25.05 -10.17 -14.87
C GLU A 337 24.55 -8.75 -15.16
N ASN A 338 23.38 -8.64 -15.80
CA ASN A 338 22.69 -7.39 -16.13
C ASN A 338 21.63 -6.97 -15.08
N ASP A 339 21.51 -7.70 -13.96
CA ASP A 339 20.66 -7.28 -12.85
C ASP A 339 21.27 -6.04 -12.18
N LEU A 340 20.48 -4.97 -12.05
CA LEU A 340 20.96 -3.72 -11.47
C LEU A 340 21.45 -3.92 -10.03
N ARG A 341 20.85 -4.83 -9.26
CA ARG A 341 21.27 -5.16 -7.88
C ARG A 341 22.70 -5.70 -7.85
N ARG A 342 23.08 -6.55 -8.80
CA ARG A 342 24.45 -7.06 -8.96
C ARG A 342 25.42 -5.97 -9.39
N ILE A 343 25.00 -5.12 -10.33
CA ILE A 343 25.80 -4.00 -10.82
C ILE A 343 26.11 -3.02 -9.67
N LEU A 344 25.10 -2.64 -8.88
CA LEU A 344 25.24 -1.73 -7.74
C LEU A 344 26.06 -2.35 -6.59
N MET A 345 25.88 -3.64 -6.28
CA MET A 345 26.72 -4.31 -5.28
C MET A 345 28.20 -4.34 -5.71
N ASN A 346 28.48 -4.72 -6.96
CA ASN A 346 29.83 -4.71 -7.51
C ASN A 346 30.44 -3.32 -7.59
N TYR A 347 29.62 -2.30 -7.88
CA TYR A 347 30.03 -0.90 -7.85
C TYR A 347 30.48 -0.48 -6.44
N CYS A 348 29.72 -0.88 -5.42
CA CYS A 348 30.05 -0.59 -4.03
C CYS A 348 31.29 -1.35 -3.52
N TYR A 349 31.50 -2.60 -3.94
CA TYR A 349 32.75 -3.32 -3.65
C TYR A 349 33.99 -2.68 -4.30
N LYS A 350 33.85 -2.06 -5.48
CA LYS A 350 34.95 -1.37 -6.18
C LYS A 350 35.26 0.02 -5.60
N ASP A 351 34.28 0.71 -5.06
CA ASP A 351 34.42 2.09 -4.53
C ASP A 351 34.08 2.15 -3.04
N ALA A 352 34.73 1.29 -2.25
CA ALA A 352 34.51 1.18 -0.80
C ALA A 352 34.83 2.47 -0.01
N GLY A 353 35.51 3.44 -0.63
CA GLY A 353 35.75 4.78 -0.06
C GLY A 353 34.55 5.73 -0.17
N ALA A 354 33.60 5.47 -1.08
CA ALA A 354 32.38 6.27 -1.25
C ALA A 354 31.10 5.49 -0.97
N CYS A 355 31.04 4.20 -1.34
CA CYS A 355 29.92 3.33 -1.05
C CYS A 355 30.20 2.36 0.10
N ARG A 356 29.20 2.20 0.96
CA ARG A 356 29.14 1.09 1.92
C ARG A 356 28.28 -0.07 1.37
N ALA A 357 28.91 -1.20 1.05
CA ALA A 357 28.21 -2.43 0.72
C ALA A 357 27.78 -3.19 2.00
N VAL A 358 26.57 -3.74 2.01
CA VAL A 358 26.11 -4.74 2.98
C VAL A 358 25.45 -5.89 2.23
N ASP A 359 26.12 -7.05 2.23
CA ASP A 359 25.63 -8.26 1.59
C ASP A 359 25.05 -9.22 2.61
N CYS A 360 23.73 -9.26 2.67
CA CYS A 360 22.94 -10.08 3.59
C CYS A 360 22.94 -11.58 3.22
N ALA A 361 23.60 -11.99 2.12
CA ALA A 361 23.85 -13.41 1.86
C ALA A 361 24.98 -13.97 2.74
N VAL A 362 25.87 -13.10 3.23
CA VAL A 362 27.03 -13.44 4.08
C VAL A 362 27.05 -12.71 5.42
N SER A 363 26.12 -11.77 5.63
CA SER A 363 25.97 -10.99 6.86
C SER A 363 24.72 -11.41 7.63
N GLU A 364 24.74 -11.32 8.96
CA GLU A 364 23.63 -11.70 9.86
C GLU A 364 22.43 -10.73 9.82
N CYS A 365 22.11 -10.12 8.68
CA CYS A 365 20.99 -9.17 8.55
C CYS A 365 19.65 -9.67 9.11
N PRO A 366 19.25 -10.95 8.94
CA PRO A 366 17.96 -11.44 9.46
C PRO A 366 17.88 -11.49 11.00
N THR A 367 19.01 -11.55 11.69
CA THR A 367 19.08 -11.76 13.15
C THR A 367 19.76 -10.61 13.91
N ASN A 368 20.35 -9.65 13.21
CA ASN A 368 21.14 -8.57 13.79
C ASN A 368 20.85 -7.24 13.07
N SER A 369 19.90 -6.47 13.60
CA SER A 369 19.44 -5.21 13.00
C SER A 369 20.54 -4.16 12.93
N SER A 370 21.60 -4.28 13.76
CA SER A 370 22.70 -3.32 13.81
C SER A 370 23.50 -3.22 12.52
N ILE A 371 23.58 -4.31 11.73
CA ILE A 371 24.35 -4.37 10.49
C ILE A 371 23.74 -3.43 9.45
N VAL A 372 22.43 -3.55 9.22
CA VAL A 372 21.68 -2.73 8.25
C VAL A 372 21.52 -1.31 8.76
N LEU A 373 21.07 -1.13 10.01
CA LEU A 373 20.81 0.20 10.57
C LEU A 373 22.08 1.06 10.60
N LYS A 374 23.23 0.51 11.01
CA LYS A 374 24.50 1.25 11.01
C LYS A 374 24.90 1.70 9.61
N ALA A 375 24.73 0.84 8.60
CA ALA A 375 25.11 1.18 7.24
C ALA A 375 24.27 2.32 6.64
N LEU A 376 22.97 2.34 6.95
CA LEU A 376 22.05 3.40 6.54
C LEU A 376 22.31 4.70 7.32
N LEU A 377 22.52 4.63 8.64
CA LEU A 377 22.89 5.78 9.46
C LEU A 377 24.22 6.42 9.02
N GLU A 378 25.20 5.65 8.59
CA GLU A 378 26.50 6.18 8.15
C GLU A 378 26.48 6.83 6.76
N SER A 379 25.37 6.74 6.00
CA SER A 379 25.34 7.08 4.57
C SER A 379 24.44 8.27 4.23
N GLU A 380 24.95 9.25 3.49
CA GLU A 380 24.14 10.40 3.02
C GLU A 380 22.92 9.95 2.18
N PHE A 381 23.17 9.00 1.28
CA PHE A 381 22.19 8.38 0.39
C PHE A 381 22.10 6.85 0.57
N CYS A 382 21.01 6.24 0.12
CA CYS A 382 20.85 4.78 0.04
C CYS A 382 20.36 4.37 -1.35
N LEU A 383 20.93 3.32 -1.93
CA LEU A 383 20.53 2.85 -3.26
C LEU A 383 19.33 1.90 -3.17
N GLN A 384 18.22 2.28 -3.81
CA GLN A 384 16.95 1.55 -3.80
C GLN A 384 16.58 1.09 -5.22
N PRO A 385 17.26 0.08 -5.77
CA PRO A 385 16.78 -0.62 -6.95
C PRO A 385 15.56 -1.46 -6.60
N LYS A 386 14.76 -1.80 -7.64
CA LYS A 386 13.70 -2.81 -7.54
C LYS A 386 14.19 -4.12 -6.94
N GLY A 387 13.27 -4.77 -6.21
CA GLY A 387 13.44 -6.14 -5.73
C GLY A 387 13.07 -7.14 -6.83
N ASP A 388 12.42 -8.23 -6.43
CA ASP A 388 11.75 -9.14 -7.37
C ASP A 388 10.43 -8.54 -7.91
N SER A 389 9.99 -7.42 -7.33
CA SER A 389 8.82 -6.62 -7.68
C SER A 389 9.16 -5.12 -7.64
N PHE A 390 8.18 -4.22 -7.61
CA PHE A 390 8.43 -2.78 -7.76
C PHE A 390 9.11 -2.10 -6.57
N THR A 391 9.03 -2.63 -5.36
CA THR A 391 9.52 -1.96 -4.14
C THR A 391 10.00 -2.97 -3.09
N ARG A 392 10.51 -2.50 -1.93
CA ARG A 392 11.12 -3.31 -0.87
C ARG A 392 11.09 -2.61 0.50
N LYS A 393 11.17 -3.37 1.59
CA LYS A 393 11.18 -2.86 2.98
C LYS A 393 12.28 -1.83 3.23
N GLU A 394 13.45 -2.01 2.62
CA GLU A 394 14.63 -1.19 2.88
C GLU A 394 14.52 0.25 2.35
N VAL A 395 13.55 0.56 1.49
CA VAL A 395 13.18 1.95 1.17
C VAL A 395 12.80 2.68 2.46
N PHE A 396 11.97 2.05 3.29
CA PHE A 396 11.48 2.62 4.53
C PHE A 396 12.52 2.55 5.65
N ASP A 397 13.29 1.47 5.77
CA ASP A 397 14.40 1.42 6.74
C ASP A 397 15.43 2.53 6.48
N CYS A 398 15.73 2.81 5.20
CA CYS A 398 16.61 3.91 4.79
C CYS A 398 16.05 5.28 5.21
N MET A 399 14.78 5.54 4.92
CA MET A 399 14.13 6.80 5.30
C MET A 399 14.06 6.96 6.83
N VAL A 400 13.79 5.89 7.58
CA VAL A 400 13.83 5.88 9.05
C VAL A 400 15.24 6.21 9.59
N ALA A 401 16.31 5.80 8.90
CA ALA A 401 17.69 6.18 9.25
C ALA A 401 18.09 7.62 8.84
N GLY A 402 17.19 8.38 8.20
CA GLY A 402 17.48 9.73 7.68
C GLY A 402 18.44 9.74 6.48
N SER A 403 18.62 8.61 5.81
CA SER A 403 19.38 8.51 4.56
C SER A 403 18.46 8.82 3.37
N VAL A 404 18.97 9.49 2.34
CA VAL A 404 18.17 9.97 1.20
C VAL A 404 18.02 8.84 0.16
N PRO A 405 16.80 8.37 -0.16
CA PRO A 405 16.61 7.29 -1.12
C PRO A 405 16.97 7.69 -2.55
N VAL A 406 17.72 6.81 -3.23
CA VAL A 406 18.07 6.89 -4.64
C VAL A 406 17.28 5.82 -5.38
N PHE A 407 16.24 6.23 -6.10
CA PHE A 407 15.39 5.34 -6.88
C PHE A 407 15.89 5.22 -8.33
N PHE A 408 15.64 4.05 -8.92
CA PHE A 408 16.09 3.72 -10.27
C PHE A 408 14.94 3.47 -11.26
N TRP A 409 13.69 3.45 -10.78
CA TRP A 409 12.48 3.42 -11.60
C TRP A 409 11.47 4.48 -11.16
N LYS A 410 10.66 4.98 -12.09
CA LYS A 410 9.62 5.97 -11.77
C LYS A 410 8.42 5.39 -11.01
N THR A 411 8.17 4.09 -11.20
CA THR A 411 7.10 3.34 -10.52
C THR A 411 7.25 3.30 -9.00
N ASP A 412 8.45 3.56 -8.45
CA ASP A 412 8.67 3.70 -7.01
C ASP A 412 7.84 4.86 -6.42
N TYR A 413 7.66 5.94 -7.18
CA TYR A 413 6.87 7.12 -6.78
C TYR A 413 5.36 6.91 -6.87
N GLU A 414 4.91 5.99 -7.73
CA GLU A 414 3.49 5.70 -7.96
C GLU A 414 2.85 4.87 -6.84
N GLN A 415 3.65 4.25 -5.96
CA GLN A 415 3.15 3.32 -4.95
C GLN A 415 2.46 4.03 -3.77
N TYR A 416 3.19 4.85 -3.02
CA TYR A 416 2.83 5.23 -1.64
C TYR A 416 2.31 6.68 -1.48
N GLU A 417 1.43 7.11 -2.38
CA GLU A 417 0.95 8.50 -2.51
C GLU A 417 0.36 9.09 -1.22
N TRP A 418 -0.25 8.28 -0.35
CA TRP A 418 -0.81 8.74 0.92
C TRP A 418 0.26 9.02 1.99
N PHE A 419 1.46 8.45 1.84
CA PHE A 419 2.47 8.38 2.89
C PHE A 419 3.71 9.22 2.59
N LEU A 420 4.16 9.22 1.33
CA LEU A 420 5.34 9.96 0.88
C LEU A 420 4.98 11.40 0.44
N PRO A 421 5.97 12.32 0.40
CA PRO A 421 5.76 13.66 -0.16
C PRO A 421 5.36 13.63 -1.64
N GLY A 422 4.44 14.50 -2.05
CA GLY A 422 3.97 14.59 -3.45
C GLY A 422 4.98 15.20 -4.44
N GLU A 423 6.11 15.71 -3.96
CA GLU A 423 7.23 16.21 -4.76
C GLU A 423 8.41 15.22 -4.62
N PRO A 424 8.64 14.29 -5.56
CA PRO A 424 9.71 13.28 -5.49
C PRO A 424 11.09 13.88 -5.16
N GLU A 425 11.46 14.92 -5.90
CA GLU A 425 12.74 15.61 -5.79
C GLU A 425 12.95 16.28 -4.42
N SER A 426 11.89 16.48 -3.64
CA SER A 426 11.99 17.04 -2.28
C SER A 426 12.59 16.07 -1.26
N TYR A 427 12.57 14.76 -1.52
CA TYR A 427 13.03 13.73 -0.56
C TYR A 427 13.92 12.64 -1.15
N SER A 428 14.01 12.51 -2.48
CA SER A 428 14.78 11.46 -3.15
C SER A 428 15.79 11.98 -4.18
N VAL A 429 16.52 11.05 -4.80
CA VAL A 429 17.23 11.24 -6.07
C VAL A 429 16.73 10.17 -7.05
N PHE A 430 16.58 10.52 -8.32
CA PHE A 430 16.34 9.57 -9.41
C PHE A 430 17.58 9.41 -10.28
N ILE A 431 17.96 8.17 -10.61
CA ILE A 431 19.01 7.86 -11.59
C ILE A 431 18.48 6.75 -12.51
N ASP A 432 18.47 6.95 -13.82
CA ASP A 432 17.90 5.95 -14.71
C ASP A 432 18.73 4.64 -14.73
N HIS A 433 18.08 3.52 -14.42
CA HIS A 433 18.66 2.19 -14.44
C HIS A 433 19.41 1.82 -15.73
N GLU A 434 18.94 2.25 -16.90
CA GLU A 434 19.58 1.90 -18.18
C GLU A 434 20.85 2.72 -18.42
N GLU A 435 20.94 3.94 -17.90
CA GLU A 435 22.19 4.72 -17.94
C GLU A 435 23.25 4.15 -16.99
N VAL A 436 22.83 3.60 -15.85
CA VAL A 436 23.74 2.89 -14.93
C VAL A 436 24.19 1.55 -15.52
N ARG A 437 23.26 0.78 -16.13
CA ARG A 437 23.56 -0.49 -16.81
C ARG A 437 24.52 -0.34 -17.98
N SER A 438 24.31 0.67 -18.82
CA SER A 438 25.19 0.98 -19.96
C SER A 438 26.53 1.63 -19.56
N GLY A 439 26.72 1.96 -18.28
CA GLY A 439 27.91 2.66 -17.80
C GLY A 439 27.99 4.14 -18.24
N LYS A 440 26.94 4.67 -18.87
CA LYS A 440 26.83 6.07 -19.29
C LYS A 440 26.83 7.03 -18.10
N THR A 441 26.19 6.63 -16.99
CA THR A 441 26.00 7.47 -15.81
C THR A 441 26.57 6.79 -14.56
N SER A 442 27.54 7.46 -13.92
CA SER A 442 28.15 7.01 -12.67
C SER A 442 27.34 7.49 -11.47
N VAL A 443 26.81 6.55 -10.67
CA VAL A 443 26.03 6.84 -9.45
C VAL A 443 26.78 7.81 -8.52
N LYS A 444 28.07 7.58 -8.28
CA LYS A 444 28.91 8.48 -7.46
C LYS A 444 29.00 9.89 -8.02
N GLN A 445 29.17 10.05 -9.34
CA GLN A 445 29.28 11.38 -9.95
C GLN A 445 27.97 12.17 -9.82
N VAL A 446 26.83 11.51 -10.01
CA VAL A 446 25.51 12.13 -9.79
C VAL A 446 25.34 12.55 -8.32
N LEU A 447 25.64 11.65 -7.37
CA LEU A 447 25.48 11.92 -5.94
C LEU A 447 26.48 12.97 -5.40
N MET A 448 27.68 13.05 -5.96
CA MET A 448 28.65 14.12 -5.68
C MET A 448 28.26 15.48 -6.29
N GLY A 449 27.32 15.51 -7.23
CA GLY A 449 26.81 16.74 -7.83
C GLY A 449 25.89 17.54 -6.91
N TYR A 450 25.30 16.91 -5.89
CA TYR A 450 24.45 17.58 -4.91
C TYR A 450 25.30 18.31 -3.85
N SER A 451 24.95 19.56 -3.58
CA SER A 451 25.54 20.31 -2.46
C SER A 451 25.10 19.74 -1.11
N LYS A 452 25.89 20.00 -0.07
CA LYS A 452 25.54 19.62 1.31
C LYS A 452 24.18 20.17 1.76
N GLU A 453 23.79 21.34 1.25
CA GLU A 453 22.53 21.97 1.61
C GLU A 453 21.34 21.29 0.93
N GLU A 454 21.45 20.89 -0.35
CA GLU A 454 20.42 20.09 -1.01
C GLU A 454 20.22 18.73 -0.33
N ILE A 455 21.32 18.08 0.06
CA ILE A 455 21.28 16.82 0.82
C ILE A 455 20.60 17.03 2.18
N ARG A 456 20.91 18.13 2.88
CA ARG A 456 20.28 18.50 4.15
C ARG A 456 18.78 18.75 3.99
N MET A 457 18.35 19.50 2.97
CA MET A 457 16.93 19.74 2.70
C MET A 457 16.17 18.45 2.38
N LYS A 458 16.72 17.58 1.52
CA LYS A 458 16.14 16.25 1.24
C LYS A 458 16.03 15.40 2.49
N ARG A 459 17.05 15.43 3.36
CA ARG A 459 17.05 14.73 4.65
C ARG A 459 15.98 15.24 5.60
N GLU A 460 15.80 16.55 5.75
CA GLU A 460 14.72 17.06 6.60
C GLU A 460 13.35 16.58 6.11
N LYS A 461 13.11 16.57 4.80
CA LYS A 461 11.86 16.02 4.23
C LYS A 461 11.68 14.53 4.52
N VAL A 462 12.75 13.73 4.44
CA VAL A 462 12.77 12.33 4.85
C VAL A 462 12.43 12.19 6.34
N ILE A 463 13.04 12.99 7.21
CA ILE A 463 12.86 12.95 8.67
C ILE A 463 11.43 13.37 9.08
N GLU A 464 10.87 14.41 8.46
CA GLU A 464 9.46 14.81 8.60
C GLU A 464 8.49 13.68 8.22
N THR A 465 8.88 12.84 7.26
CA THR A 465 8.07 11.72 6.75
C THR A 465 8.05 10.51 7.69
N ILE A 466 9.07 10.31 8.56
CA ILE A 466 9.20 9.15 9.47
C ILE A 466 7.90 8.72 10.19
N PRO A 467 7.12 9.59 10.87
CA PRO A 467 5.86 9.16 11.48
C PRO A 467 4.87 8.56 10.47
N ARG A 468 4.80 9.11 9.25
CA ARG A 468 3.88 8.65 8.20
C ARG A 468 4.23 7.26 7.66
N ILE A 469 5.49 6.83 7.81
CA ILE A 469 5.99 5.55 7.28
C ILE A 469 6.34 4.51 8.36
N THR A 470 5.99 4.78 9.61
CA THR A 470 6.20 3.87 10.74
C THR A 470 4.88 3.51 11.41
N TYR A 471 4.90 2.40 12.16
CA TYR A 471 3.74 1.91 12.91
C TYR A 471 4.00 2.12 14.40
N GLY A 472 3.36 3.11 15.01
CA GLY A 472 3.50 3.39 16.44
C GLY A 472 2.99 2.22 17.28
N LYS A 473 3.69 1.91 18.38
CA LYS A 473 3.29 0.84 19.29
C LYS A 473 2.32 1.37 20.35
N PRO A 474 1.08 0.86 20.47
CA PRO A 474 0.08 1.40 21.38
C PRO A 474 0.57 1.51 22.83
N ASN A 475 0.49 2.71 23.40
CA ASN A 475 0.84 2.99 24.78
C ASN A 475 -0.41 3.22 25.62
N ALA A 476 -1.00 2.13 26.15
CA ALA A 476 -2.18 2.17 27.04
C ALA A 476 -3.39 3.01 26.53
N GLY A 477 -3.54 3.15 25.20
CA GLY A 477 -4.61 3.93 24.58
C GLY A 477 -4.30 5.42 24.33
N VAL A 478 -3.15 5.93 24.79
CA VAL A 478 -2.75 7.33 24.58
C VAL A 478 -2.27 7.54 23.14
N ARG A 479 -3.00 8.33 22.35
CA ARG A 479 -2.63 8.72 20.97
C ARG A 479 -1.71 9.95 21.01
N THR A 480 -0.44 9.79 20.64
CA THR A 480 0.57 10.87 20.73
C THR A 480 0.95 11.52 19.39
N PHE A 481 0.71 10.85 18.26
CA PHE A 481 0.88 11.35 16.88
C PHE A 481 0.05 10.47 15.92
N LYS A 482 -0.14 10.92 14.66
CA LYS A 482 -0.67 10.08 13.58
C LYS A 482 0.47 9.30 12.91
N ASP A 483 0.27 8.01 12.68
CA ASP A 483 1.24 7.10 12.07
C ASP A 483 0.72 6.50 10.74
N ALA A 484 1.46 5.56 10.15
CA ALA A 484 1.06 4.90 8.90
C ALA A 484 -0.30 4.17 9.00
N PHE A 485 -0.60 3.56 10.14
CA PHE A 485 -1.91 2.93 10.37
C PHE A 485 -3.04 3.97 10.41
N ASP A 486 -2.84 5.07 11.15
CA ASP A 486 -3.83 6.13 11.28
C ASP A 486 -4.15 6.76 9.91
N ILE A 487 -3.13 7.02 9.09
CA ILE A 487 -3.28 7.58 7.73
C ILE A 487 -4.05 6.62 6.82
N ALA A 488 -3.70 5.33 6.83
CA ALA A 488 -4.39 4.31 6.04
C ALA A 488 -5.88 4.21 6.43
N LEU A 489 -6.15 4.17 7.74
CA LEU A 489 -7.51 4.00 8.26
C LEU A 489 -8.38 5.23 8.03
N ASP A 490 -7.87 6.44 8.29
CA ASP A 490 -8.58 7.69 7.99
C ASP A 490 -8.92 7.77 6.49
N GLY A 491 -7.96 7.43 5.60
CA GLY A 491 -8.15 7.49 4.14
C GLY A 491 -9.17 6.50 3.58
N VAL A 492 -9.23 5.25 4.08
CA VAL A 492 -10.25 4.29 3.62
C VAL A 492 -11.64 4.62 4.16
N LEU A 493 -11.71 5.16 5.39
CA LEU A 493 -12.98 5.58 5.98
C LEU A 493 -13.59 6.76 5.23
N GLU A 494 -12.78 7.76 4.87
CA GLU A 494 -13.26 8.90 4.09
C GLU A 494 -13.72 8.47 2.69
N ARG A 495 -12.94 7.61 1.99
CA ARG A 495 -13.36 7.03 0.70
C ARG A 495 -14.73 6.34 0.79
N ILE A 496 -14.92 5.45 1.77
CA ILE A 496 -16.18 4.71 1.95
C ILE A 496 -17.35 5.64 2.32
N LYS A 497 -17.08 6.71 3.07
CA LYS A 497 -18.06 7.75 3.41
C LYS A 497 -18.46 8.56 2.17
N GLU A 498 -17.50 9.06 1.39
CA GLU A 498 -17.73 9.79 0.14
C GLU A 498 -18.52 8.94 -0.87
N GLU A 499 -18.18 7.66 -1.03
CA GLU A 499 -18.93 6.72 -1.87
C GLU A 499 -20.39 6.54 -1.41
N LYS A 500 -20.64 6.52 -0.09
CA LYS A 500 -22.00 6.42 0.48
C LYS A 500 -22.80 7.71 0.28
N GLU A 501 -22.21 8.86 0.58
CA GLU A 501 -22.82 10.18 0.37
C GLU A 501 -23.17 10.41 -1.10
N TRP A 502 -22.29 10.01 -2.03
CA TRP A 502 -22.55 10.06 -3.46
C TRP A 502 -23.65 9.08 -3.90
N ALA A 503 -23.67 7.85 -3.37
CA ALA A 503 -24.71 6.87 -3.68
C ALA A 503 -26.09 7.29 -3.16
N ASP A 504 -26.16 7.99 -2.03
CA ASP A 504 -27.40 8.55 -1.49
C ASP A 504 -27.84 9.84 -2.19
N PHE A 505 -26.91 10.66 -2.70
CA PHE A 505 -27.23 11.80 -3.57
C PHE A 505 -27.84 11.40 -4.93
N LEU A 506 -27.53 10.19 -5.43
CA LEU A 506 -28.06 9.66 -6.68
C LEU A 506 -29.42 8.93 -6.56
N ARG A 507 -30.02 8.91 -5.36
CA ARG A 507 -31.31 8.27 -5.06
C ARG A 507 -32.47 9.27 -5.01
#